data_AF-A0A7J9QT75-F1
#
_entry.id   AF-A0A7J9QT75-F1
#
_cell.length_a   1.000
_cell.length_b   1.000
_cell.length_c   1.000
_cell.angle_alpha   90.00
_cell.angle_beta   90.00
_cell.angle_gamma   90.00
#
_symmetry.space_group_name_H-M   'P 1'
#
loop_
_entity.id
_entity.type
_entity.pdbx_description
1 polymer ?
#
loop_
_entity_poly.entity_id
_entity_poly.type
_entity_poly.pdbx_seq_one_letter_code
_entity_poly.pdbx_strand_id
1 'polypeptide(L)'
;MIYSIKAKFVSDMMKEFFQKLTDGTIENQKPDGLEILNSMKRAKITEPGIIQWSEMCFCSPPLKHERQTVYDKYFSSMTINPIEDYVEFNGRSFFKYLKKLDE
;
A
#
# COMPACT_ATOMS: atom_id res chain seq x y z
N MET A 1 1.93 11.85 11.59
CA MET A 1 2.81 12.42 10.54
C MET A 1 2.42 11.79 9.21
N ILE A 2 2.67 12.46 8.08
CA ILE A 2 2.39 11.89 6.75
C ILE A 2 3.71 11.48 6.11
N TYR A 3 3.70 10.37 5.40
CA TYR A 3 4.87 9.82 4.73
C TYR A 3 4.56 9.53 3.27
N SER A 4 5.55 9.73 2.40
CA SER A 4 5.62 9.16 1.06
C SER A 4 6.29 7.81 1.16
N ILE A 5 5.63 6.77 0.66
CA ILE A 5 6.14 5.41 0.67
C ILE A 5 6.29 4.91 -0.75
N LYS A 6 7.48 4.43 -1.09
CA LYS A 6 7.79 3.77 -2.36
C LYS A 6 8.18 2.33 -2.07
N ALA A 7 7.59 1.36 -2.77
CA ALA A 7 7.89 -0.04 -2.55
C ALA A 7 7.75 -0.85 -3.85
N LYS A 8 8.48 -1.96 -3.93
CA LYS A 8 8.37 -2.94 -5.01
C LYS A 8 7.33 -4.00 -4.64
N PHE A 9 6.34 -4.23 -5.49
CA PHE A 9 5.36 -5.29 -5.24
C PHE A 9 5.83 -6.67 -5.72
N VAL A 10 5.45 -7.70 -4.98
CA VAL A 10 5.73 -9.09 -5.33
C VAL A 10 4.64 -9.57 -6.29
N SER A 11 4.93 -9.60 -7.60
CA SER A 11 3.96 -9.86 -8.67
C SER A 11 3.11 -11.12 -8.42
N ASP A 12 3.72 -12.20 -7.96
CA ASP A 12 3.04 -13.50 -7.75
C ASP A 12 2.00 -13.44 -6.62
N MET A 13 2.14 -12.49 -5.71
CA MET A 13 1.23 -12.30 -4.56
C MET A 13 0.08 -11.34 -4.86
N MET A 14 0.07 -10.66 -6.02
CA MET A 14 -0.84 -9.54 -6.28
C MET A 14 -2.30 -9.96 -6.40
N LYS A 15 -2.59 -11.17 -6.91
CA LYS A 15 -3.95 -11.70 -6.94
C LYS A 15 -4.49 -11.97 -5.53
N GLU A 16 -3.72 -12.69 -4.70
CA GLU A 16 -4.07 -12.93 -3.29
C GLU A 16 -4.25 -11.60 -2.54
N PHE A 17 -3.35 -10.65 -2.77
CA PHE A 17 -3.40 -9.34 -2.13
C PHE A 17 -4.69 -8.60 -2.48
N PHE A 18 -5.06 -8.58 -3.75
CA PHE A 18 -6.30 -7.95 -4.20
C PHE A 18 -7.53 -8.58 -3.56
N GLN A 19 -7.59 -9.91 -3.53
CA GLN A 19 -8.69 -10.64 -2.88
C GLN A 19 -8.84 -10.19 -1.42
N LYS A 20 -7.74 -10.16 -0.66
CA LYS A 20 -7.73 -9.72 0.75
C LYS A 20 -8.07 -8.26 0.98
N LEU A 21 -7.79 -7.40 -0.01
CA LEU A 21 -8.22 -6.00 0.01
C LEU A 21 -9.73 -5.87 -0.23
N THR A 22 -10.36 -6.81 -0.92
CA THR A 22 -11.77 -6.74 -1.33
C THR A 22 -12.71 -7.64 -0.54
N ASP A 23 -12.22 -8.67 0.14
CA ASP A 23 -13.02 -9.62 0.92
C ASP A 23 -13.19 -9.22 2.40
N GLY A 24 -12.63 -8.06 2.78
CA GLY A 24 -12.65 -7.54 4.15
C GLY A 24 -11.56 -8.11 5.07
N THR A 25 -10.69 -9.01 4.60
CA THR A 25 -9.60 -9.59 5.41
C THR A 25 -8.64 -8.52 5.91
N ILE A 26 -8.30 -7.54 5.07
CA ILE A 26 -7.41 -6.43 5.47
C ILE A 26 -8.20 -5.33 6.16
N GLU A 27 -9.36 -4.93 5.61
CA GLU A 27 -10.16 -3.82 6.14
C GLU A 27 -10.56 -4.03 7.61
N ASN A 28 -10.89 -5.27 8.00
CA ASN A 28 -11.30 -5.60 9.36
C ASN A 28 -10.13 -5.72 10.36
N GLN A 29 -8.86 -5.61 9.92
CA GLN A 29 -7.72 -5.62 10.83
C GLN A 29 -7.66 -4.31 11.62
N LYS A 30 -7.44 -4.44 12.93
CA LYS A 30 -7.23 -3.29 13.82
C LYS A 30 -5.74 -3.17 14.16
N PRO A 31 -5.21 -1.94 14.30
CA PRO A 31 -5.92 -0.66 14.15
C PRO A 31 -5.99 -0.12 12.71
N ASP A 32 -5.18 -0.64 11.79
CA ASP A 32 -4.80 0.09 10.56
C ASP A 32 -5.46 -0.42 9.27
N GLY A 33 -6.31 -1.44 9.33
CA GLY A 33 -6.86 -2.13 8.15
C GLY A 33 -7.56 -1.22 7.15
N LEU A 34 -8.35 -0.26 7.64
CA LEU A 34 -9.03 0.74 6.81
C LEU A 34 -8.02 1.69 6.14
N GLU A 35 -6.97 2.10 6.86
CA GLU A 35 -5.95 2.98 6.30
C GLU A 35 -5.13 2.26 5.22
N ILE A 36 -4.78 1.00 5.43
CA ILE A 36 -4.12 0.16 4.43
C ILE A 36 -4.95 0.09 3.14
N LEU A 37 -6.26 -0.18 3.24
CA LEU A 37 -7.14 -0.22 2.07
C LEU A 37 -7.18 1.13 1.34
N ASN A 38 -7.29 2.23 2.09
CA ASN A 38 -7.32 3.58 1.51
C ASN A 38 -5.98 3.94 0.85
N SER A 39 -4.85 3.59 1.46
CA SER A 39 -3.51 3.71 0.90
C SER A 39 -3.39 2.97 -0.43
N MET A 40 -3.88 1.73 -0.52
CA MET A 40 -3.83 0.96 -1.77
C MET A 40 -4.74 1.52 -2.86
N LYS A 41 -5.88 2.12 -2.50
CA LYS A 41 -6.75 2.86 -3.44
C LYS A 41 -6.07 4.12 -3.99
N ARG A 42 -5.29 4.81 -3.15
CA ARG A 42 -4.49 6.00 -3.56
C ARG A 42 -3.22 5.64 -4.31
N ALA A 43 -2.66 4.45 -4.09
CA ALA A 43 -1.38 4.04 -4.63
C ALA A 43 -1.31 4.08 -6.16
N LYS A 44 -0.14 4.50 -6.65
CA LYS A 44 0.16 4.67 -8.08
C LYS A 44 1.36 3.82 -8.44
N ILE A 45 1.27 3.12 -9.57
CA ILE A 45 2.41 2.48 -10.21
C ILE A 45 3.20 3.59 -10.92
N THR A 46 4.34 3.95 -10.35
CA THR A 46 5.22 5.02 -10.85
C THR A 46 6.27 4.47 -11.83
N GLU A 47 6.70 3.22 -11.63
CA GLU A 47 7.67 2.51 -12.47
C GLU A 47 7.27 1.02 -12.55
N PRO A 48 7.79 0.22 -13.50
CA PRO A 48 7.52 -1.21 -13.56
C PRO A 48 7.82 -1.93 -12.24
N GLY A 49 6.80 -2.55 -11.63
CA GLY A 49 6.94 -3.28 -10.37
C GLY A 49 6.96 -2.39 -9.11
N ILE A 50 6.89 -1.08 -9.24
CA ILE A 50 7.05 -0.13 -8.13
C ILE A 50 5.78 0.70 -7.96
N ILE A 51 5.32 0.79 -6.72
CA ILE A 51 4.21 1.64 -6.32
C ILE A 51 4.67 2.74 -5.38
N GLN A 52 3.92 3.84 -5.39
CA GLN A 52 4.10 4.95 -4.47
C GLN A 52 2.74 5.44 -3.96
N TRP A 53 2.67 5.74 -2.66
CA TRP A 53 1.49 6.29 -2.01
C TRP A 53 1.88 7.17 -0.81
N SER A 54 0.92 7.98 -0.37
CA SER A 54 1.05 8.73 0.88
C SER A 54 0.13 8.16 1.95
N GLU A 55 0.64 8.09 3.17
CA GLU A 55 -0.05 7.49 4.33
C GLU A 55 0.24 8.29 5.60
N MET A 56 -0.80 8.48 6.42
CA MET A 56 -0.65 9.06 7.74
C MET A 56 -0.38 7.96 8.76
N CYS A 57 0.70 8.11 9.52
CA CYS A 57 1.07 7.18 10.58
C CYS A 57 1.65 7.93 11.79
N PHE A 58 1.38 7.42 12.99
CA PHE A 58 1.89 7.97 14.26
C PHE A 58 2.82 6.99 14.99
N CYS A 59 3.12 5.85 14.40
CA CYS A 59 4.03 4.86 14.97
C CYS A 59 5.48 5.33 14.96
N SER A 60 6.27 4.77 15.89
CA SER A 60 7.73 4.85 15.88
C SER A 60 8.32 3.43 15.99
N PRO A 61 8.99 2.90 14.95
CA PRO A 61 9.18 3.51 13.62
C PRO A 61 7.86 3.63 12.82
N PRO A 62 7.80 4.52 11.81
CA PRO A 62 6.62 4.65 10.97
C PRO A 62 6.30 3.35 10.21
N LEU A 63 5.01 3.12 10.00
CA LEU A 63 4.44 1.91 9.39
C LEU A 63 4.74 0.59 10.09
N LYS A 64 5.07 0.61 11.38
CA LYS A 64 5.48 -0.61 12.10
C LYS A 64 4.41 -1.71 12.02
N HIS A 65 3.14 -1.39 12.28
CA HIS A 65 2.08 -2.39 12.34
C HIS A 65 1.73 -2.89 10.94
N GLU A 66 1.52 -1.96 10.02
CA GLU A 66 1.16 -2.20 8.63
C GLU A 66 2.21 -3.08 7.95
N ARG A 67 3.50 -2.86 8.23
CA ARG A 67 4.59 -3.73 7.78
C ARG A 67 4.54 -5.12 8.37
N GLN A 68 4.34 -5.23 9.69
CA GLN A 68 4.31 -6.52 10.38
C GLN A 68 3.11 -7.40 9.98
N THR A 69 1.97 -6.79 9.64
CA THR A 69 0.73 -7.53 9.36
C THR A 69 0.46 -7.72 7.88
N VAL A 70 0.81 -6.75 7.03
CA VAL A 70 0.43 -6.74 5.61
C VAL A 70 1.61 -6.44 4.70
N TYR A 71 2.24 -5.26 4.80
CA TYR A 71 3.12 -4.74 3.75
C TYR A 71 4.36 -5.60 3.51
N ASP A 72 5.03 -6.13 4.54
CA ASP A 72 6.24 -6.94 4.32
C ASP A 72 5.94 -8.30 3.64
N LYS A 73 4.67 -8.73 3.57
CA LYS A 73 4.25 -9.92 2.81
C LYS A 73 4.10 -9.63 1.31
N TYR A 74 3.61 -8.45 0.95
CA TYR A 74 3.25 -8.11 -0.45
C TYR A 74 4.24 -7.17 -1.12
N PHE A 75 5.08 -6.49 -0.33
CA PHE A 75 6.00 -5.48 -0.78
C PHE A 75 7.43 -5.74 -0.27
N SER A 76 8.39 -5.22 -1.02
CA SER A 76 9.82 -5.29 -0.74
C SER A 76 10.47 -3.95 -1.06
N SER A 77 11.71 -3.74 -0.59
CA SER A 77 12.50 -2.54 -0.88
C SER A 77 11.76 -1.24 -0.54
N MET A 78 11.05 -1.23 0.60
CA MET A 78 10.25 -0.09 1.03
C MET A 78 11.14 1.07 1.47
N THR A 79 10.88 2.25 0.90
CA THR A 79 11.47 3.53 1.30
C THR A 79 10.38 4.43 1.87
N ILE A 80 10.61 5.01 3.04
CA ILE A 80 9.65 5.83 3.78
C ILE A 80 10.28 7.20 4.01
N ASN A 81 9.66 8.26 3.47
CA ASN A 81 10.13 9.64 3.64
C ASN A 81 9.01 10.50 4.23
N PRO A 82 9.26 11.32 5.27
CA PRO A 82 8.26 12.25 5.77
C PRO A 82 7.90 13.31 4.71
N ILE A 83 6.63 13.68 4.65
CA ILE A 83 6.11 14.74 3.79
C ILE A 83 5.12 15.63 4.58
N GLU A 84 4.86 16.83 4.07
CA GLU A 84 4.02 17.82 4.77
C GLU A 84 2.52 17.49 4.73
N ASP A 85 2.02 16.97 3.61
CA ASP A 85 0.61 16.62 3.42
C ASP A 85 0.44 15.39 2.50
N TYR A 86 -0.78 14.90 2.33
CA TYR A 86 -1.13 13.88 1.36
C TYR A 86 -0.79 14.33 -0.06
N VAL A 87 -0.16 13.44 -0.82
CA VAL A 87 0.24 13.71 -2.20
C VAL A 87 -0.32 12.61 -3.09
N GLU A 88 -1.02 13.00 -4.15
CA GLU A 88 -1.33 12.10 -5.24
C GLU A 88 -0.12 12.04 -6.19
N PHE A 89 0.42 10.83 -6.38
CA PHE A 89 1.56 10.63 -7.26
C PHE A 89 1.13 10.49 -8.74
N ASN A 90 2.01 10.86 -9.66
CA ASN A 90 1.81 10.59 -11.08
C ASN A 90 2.01 9.10 -11.37
N GLY A 91 1.11 8.49 -12.14
CA GLY A 91 1.25 7.09 -12.53
C GLY A 91 -0.09 6.39 -12.78
N ARG A 92 -0.02 5.10 -13.08
CA ARG A 92 -1.21 4.25 -13.28
C ARG A 92 -1.80 3.88 -11.91
N SER A 93 -3.13 3.84 -11.79
CA SER A 93 -3.76 3.38 -10.54
C SER A 93 -3.37 1.94 -10.24
N PHE A 94 -2.79 1.71 -9.06
CA PHE A 94 -2.42 0.37 -8.60
C PHE A 94 -3.65 -0.49 -8.35
N PHE A 95 -4.68 0.06 -7.70
CA PHE A 95 -5.92 -0.66 -7.44
C PHE A 95 -6.63 -1.12 -8.72
N LYS A 96 -6.68 -0.29 -9.77
CA LYS A 96 -7.21 -0.69 -11.08
C LYS A 96 -6.35 -1.76 -11.76
N TYR A 97 -5.02 -1.70 -11.58
CA TYR A 97 -4.11 -2.73 -12.07
C TYR A 97 -4.38 -4.08 -11.39
N LEU A 98 -4.52 -4.09 -10.06
CA LEU A 98 -4.86 -5.29 -9.29
C LEU A 98 -6.19 -5.90 -9.74
N LYS A 99 -7.23 -5.07 -9.90
CA LYS A 99 -8.53 -5.52 -10.39
C LYS A 99 -8.44 -6.27 -11.72
N LYS A 100 -7.64 -5.75 -12.67
CA LYS A 100 -7.43 -6.38 -13.99
C LYS A 100 -6.64 -7.69 -13.93
N LEU A 101 -5.88 -7.95 -12.86
CA LEU A 101 -5.16 -9.21 -12.70
C LEU A 101 -6.08 -10.33 -12.18
N ASP A 102 -7.17 -9.98 -11.52
CA ASP A 102 -8.14 -10.93 -10.94
C ASP A 102 -9.25 -11.31 -11.94
N GLU A 103 -9.45 -10.49 -12.99
CA GLU A 103 -10.24 -10.81 -14.19
C GLU A 103 -9.58 -11.89 -15.07
#